data_AF-A0A9W7I6J9-F1
#
_entry.id   AF-A0A9W7I6J9-F1
#
_cell.length_a   1.000
_cell.length_b   1.000
_cell.length_c   1.000
_cell.angle_alpha   90.00
_cell.angle_beta   90.00
_cell.angle_gamma   90.00
#
_symmetry.space_group_name_H-M   'P 1'
#
loop_
_entity.id
_entity.type
_entity.pdbx_description
1 polymer ?
#
loop_
_entity_poly.entity_id
_entity_poly.type
_entity_poly.pdbx_seq_one_letter_code
_entity_poly.pdbx_strand_id
1 'polypeptide(L)' 'MTKLASCLWVTCPIIIGAGPSGLATAACLKQKGIPSLILERANCIASLWKLKTYDRLCLHLPKQFCDL' A
#
# COMPACT_ATOMS: atom_id res chain seq x y z
N MET A 1 -7.92 11.09 -27.74
CA MET A 1 -6.78 11.74 -27.06
C MET A 1 -5.95 10.67 -26.37
N THR A 2 -4.98 10.12 -27.10
CA THR A 2 -4.04 9.11 -26.61
C THR A 2 -3.09 9.77 -25.61
N LYS A 3 -3.21 9.41 -24.33
CA LYS A 3 -2.30 9.87 -23.28
C LYS A 3 -0.92 9.27 -23.59
N LEU A 4 0.03 10.10 -24.02
CA LEU A 4 1.44 9.74 -24.06
C LEU A 4 1.83 9.30 -22.64
N ALA A 5 2.07 8.00 -22.46
CA ALA A 5 2.61 7.49 -21.22
C ALA A 5 4.06 8.01 -21.11
N SER A 6 4.25 9.10 -20.38
CA SER A 6 5.59 9.54 -20.00
C SER A 6 6.18 8.53 -19.03
N CYS A 7 7.33 7.96 -19.39
CA CYS A 7 8.09 7.12 -18.47
C CYS A 7 8.79 8.05 -17.47
N LEU A 8 8.48 7.89 -16.19
CA LEU A 8 9.07 8.68 -15.11
C LEU A 8 10.15 7.81 -14.45
N TRP A 9 11.41 8.23 -14.55
CA TRP A 9 12.49 7.54 -13.89
C TRP A 9 12.49 7.85 -12.39
N VAL A 10 12.45 6.79 -11.58
CA VAL A 10 12.45 6.88 -10.12
C VAL A 10 13.68 6.15 -9.62
N THR A 11 14.50 6.82 -8.81
CA THR A 11 15.74 6.27 -8.26
C THR A 11 15.54 5.52 -6.94
N CYS A 12 14.36 5.62 -6.35
CA CYS A 12 14.00 4.93 -5.11
C CYS A 12 13.19 3.65 -5.38
N PRO A 13 13.17 2.70 -4.43
CA PRO A 13 12.33 1.52 -4.51
C PRO A 13 10.86 1.87 -4.75
N ILE A 14 10.25 1.17 -5.71
CA ILE A 14 8.82 1.27 -6.00
C ILE A 14 8.10 0.09 -5.36
N ILE A 15 7.09 0.40 -4.56
CA ILE A 15 6.20 -0.56 -3.91
C ILE A 15 4.88 -0.56 -4.69
N ILE A 16 4.46 -1.73 -5.17
CA ILE A 16 3.20 -1.90 -5.90
C ILE A 16 2.14 -2.43 -4.93
N GLY A 17 1.09 -1.64 -4.75
CA GLY A 17 -0.05 -1.90 -3.86
C GLY A 17 0.11 -1.21 -2.50
N ALA A 18 -0.91 -0.44 -2.11
CA ALA A 18 -1.02 0.19 -0.78
C ALA A 18 -1.87 -0.65 0.18
N GLY A 19 -1.79 -1.98 0.09
CA GLY A 19 -2.35 -2.89 1.08
C GLY A 19 -1.52 -2.94 2.37
N PRO A 20 -1.88 -3.79 3.35
CA PRO A 20 -1.13 -3.91 4.60
C PRO A 20 0.34 -4.31 4.36
N SER A 21 0.61 -5.22 3.41
CA SER A 21 1.97 -5.62 3.05
C SER A 21 2.79 -4.48 2.43
N GLY A 22 2.20 -3.70 1.52
CA GLY A 22 2.87 -2.55 0.90
C GLY A 22 3.16 -1.44 1.90
N LEU A 23 2.20 -1.15 2.79
CA LEU A 23 2.38 -0.17 3.88
C LEU A 23 3.46 -0.62 4.88
N ALA A 24 3.46 -1.90 5.28
CA ALA A 24 4.50 -2.47 6.14
C ALA A 24 5.90 -2.36 5.49
N THR A 25 5.99 -2.63 4.18
CA THR A 25 7.23 -2.50 3.42
C THR A 25 7.73 -1.05 3.41
N ALA A 26 6.84 -0.10 3.13
CA ALA A 26 7.18 1.33 3.13
C ALA A 26 7.60 1.82 4.52
N ALA A 27 6.93 1.38 5.59
CA ALA A 27 7.28 1.71 6.97
C ALA A 27 8.67 1.17 7.32
N CYS A 28 8.98 -0.07 6.96
CA CYS A 28 10.30 -0.68 7.18
C CYS A 28 11.41 0.07 6.43
N LEU A 29 11.18 0.44 5.16
CA LEU A 29 12.13 1.26 4.39
C LEU A 29 12.33 2.64 5.02
N LYS A 30 11.24 3.29 5.45
CA LYS A 30 11.29 4.58 6.14
C LYS A 30 12.09 4.51 7.44
N GLN A 31 11.93 3.47 8.25
CA GLN A 31 12.73 3.27 9.47
C GLN A 31 14.23 3.13 9.19
N LYS A 32 14.59 2.58 8.02
CA LYS A 32 15.98 2.47 7.56
C LYS A 32 16.49 3.75 6.85
N GLY A 33 15.69 4.82 6.79
CA GLY A 33 16.06 6.06 6.10
C GLY A 33 16.04 5.96 4.57
N ILE A 34 15.41 4.92 4.02
CA ILE A 34 15.35 4.69 2.56
C ILE A 34 14.04 5.30 2.04
N PRO A 35 14.08 6.31 1.17
CA PRO A 35 12.87 6.83 0.53
C PRO A 35 12.25 5.75 -0.37
N SER A 36 10.93 5.70 -0.48
CA SER A 36 10.23 4.77 -1.37
C SER A 36 8.96 5.40 -1.94
N LEU A 37 8.50 4.89 -3.09
CA LEU A 37 7.28 5.33 -3.76
C LEU A 37 6.26 4.19 -3.76
N ILE A 38 5.05 4.44 -3.27
CA ILE A 38 3.96 3.46 -3.30
C ILE A 38 3.01 3.80 -4.44
N LEU A 39 2.71 2.83 -5.29
CA LEU A 39 1.72 2.94 -6.35
C LEU A 39 0.53 2.04 -6.04
N GLU A 40 -0.66 2.61 -5.93
CA GLU A 40 -1.90 1.87 -5.72
C GLU A 40 -2.87 2.15 -6.88
N ARG A 41 -3.58 1.12 -7.30
CA ARG A 41 -4.56 1.21 -8.38
C ARG A 41 -5.81 1.97 -7.90
N ALA A 42 -6.23 1.74 -6.67
CA ALA A 42 -7.36 2.43 -6.07
C ALA A 42 -7.01 3.86 -5.61
N ASN A 43 -8.02 4.72 -5.53
CA ASN A 43 -7.88 6.08 -4.98
C ASN A 43 -7.83 6.09 -3.44
N CYS A 44 -7.41 5.00 -2.80
CA CYS A 44 -7.28 4.89 -1.35
C CYS A 44 -6.30 3.79 -0.95
N ILE A 45 -5.69 3.96 0.22
CA ILE A 45 -4.90 2.92 0.88
C ILE A 45 -5.81 1.80 1.40
N ALA A 46 -5.25 0.59 1.47
CA ALA A 46 -5.92 -0.61 1.95
C ALA A 46 -7.30 -0.78 1.32
N SER A 47 -7.38 -0.62 -0.01
CA SER A 47 -8.66 -0.56 -0.75
C SER A 47 -9.55 -1.78 -0.53
N LEU A 48 -8.97 -2.96 -0.33
CA LEU A 48 -9.70 -4.16 0.06
C LEU A 48 -10.43 -3.97 1.40
N TRP A 49 -9.76 -3.38 2.39
CA TRP A 49 -10.28 -3.12 3.73
C TRP A 49 -11.31 -1.99 3.77
N LYS A 50 -11.08 -0.92 2.99
CA LYS A 50 -11.93 0.27 3.00
C LYS A 50 -13.16 0.16 2.11
N LEU A 51 -13.06 -0.50 0.96
CA LEU A 51 -14.07 -0.44 -0.09
C LEU A 51 -14.68 -1.80 -0.44
N LYS A 52 -14.05 -2.91 -0.04
CA LYS A 52 -14.43 -4.27 -0.47
C LYS A 52 -14.63 -5.23 0.69
N THR A 53 -14.64 -4.72 1.92
CA THR A 53 -15.04 -5.51 3.10
C THR A 53 -16.55 -5.61 3.13
N TYR A 54 -17.03 -6.77 3.58
CA TYR A 54 -18.44 -7.00 3.86
C TYR A 54 -18.65 -6.89 5.37
N ASP A 55 -19.87 -6.58 5.80
CA ASP A 55 -20.19 -6.24 7.20
C ASP A 55 -19.80 -7.30 8.23
N ARG A 56 -19.67 -8.57 7.80
CA ARG A 56 -19.33 -9.70 8.68
C ARG A 56 -17.85 -10.09 8.63
N LEU A 57 -17.00 -9.33 7.94
CA LEU A 57 -15.57 -9.61 7.93
C LEU A 57 -14.98 -9.33 9.32
N CYS A 58 -14.47 -10.37 9.96
CA CYS A 58 -13.73 -10.27 11.20
C CYS A 58 -12.40 -11.01 11.05
N LEU A 59 -11.32 -10.39 11.50
CA LEU A 59 -10.04 -11.06 11.60
C LEU A 59 -10.11 -12.12 12.70
N HIS A 60 -9.65 -13.34 12.39
CA HIS A 60 -9.51 -14.42 13.38
C HIS A 60 -8.34 -14.18 14.33
N LEU A 61 -7.48 -13.21 14.03
CA LEU A 61 -6.34 -12.83 14.85
C LEU A 61 -6.78 -11.81 15.91
N PRO A 62 -6.34 -11.97 17.17
CA PRO A 62 -6.51 -10.95 18.19
C PRO A 62 -5.92 -9.61 17.75
N LYS A 63 -6.60 -8.50 18.10
CA LYS A 63 -6.23 -7.14 17.66
C LYS A 63 -4.78 -6.77 17.97
N GLN A 64 -4.24 -7.22 19.10
CA GLN A 64 -2.84 -7.00 19.52
C GLN A 64 -1.77 -7.54 18.56
N PHE A 65 -2.14 -8.40 17.61
CA PHE A 65 -1.24 -8.93 16.58
C PHE A 65 -1.44 -8.23 15.23
N CYS A 66 -2.36 -7.28 15.13
CA CYS A 66 -2.76 -6.59 13.90
C CYS A 66 -2.56 -5.08 14.03
N ASP A 67 -1.45 -4.68 14.64
CA ASP A 67 -1.06 -3.29 14.78
C ASP A 67 -0.17 -2.90 13.59
N LEU A 68 -0.66 -1.95 12.78
CA LEU A 68 0.01 -1.41 11.60
C LEU A 68 -0.26 0.10 11.50
#